data_AF-A0A2P2QN00-F1
#
_entry.id   AF-A0A2P2QN00-F1
#
_cell.length_a   1.000
_cell.length_b   1.000
_cell.length_c   1.000
_cell.angle_alpha   90.00
_cell.angle_beta   90.00
_cell.angle_gamma   90.00
#
_symmetry.space_group_name_H-M   'P 1'
#
loop_
_entity.id
_entity.type
_entity.pdbx_description
1 polymer ?
#
loop_
_entity_poly.entity_id
_entity_poly.type
_entity_poly.pdbx_seq_one_letter_code
_entity_poly.pdbx_strand_id
1 'polypeptide(L)'
;MNGQDHPSHSVHLLNVGKVRIKLCRGWITKAREIYSTSMQLCGVRTDGNAAAKQLFWQPRRGISFVLTFESERERNAAIMLARKYALDCNVSLAGPDDQV
;
A
#
# COMPACT_ATOMS: atom_id res chain seq x y z
N MET A 1 10.18 -5.71 -2.59
CA MET A 1 10.34 -4.24 -2.52
C MET A 1 10.92 -3.77 -3.84
N ASN A 2 10.38 -2.71 -4.44
CA ASN A 2 10.80 -2.17 -5.75
C ASN A 2 10.87 -3.23 -6.86
N GLY A 3 9.85 -4.09 -6.93
CA GLY A 3 9.80 -5.18 -7.93
C GLY A 3 10.73 -6.38 -7.65
N GLN A 4 11.55 -6.34 -6.60
CA GLN A 4 12.39 -7.48 -6.19
C GLN A 4 11.79 -8.22 -5.00
N ASP A 5 12.00 -9.53 -4.94
CA ASP A 5 11.58 -10.34 -3.80
C ASP A 5 12.32 -9.91 -2.53
N HIS A 6 11.59 -9.89 -1.42
CA HIS A 6 12.14 -9.59 -0.11
C HIS A 6 12.03 -10.85 0.77
N PRO A 7 13.14 -11.57 1.02
CA PRO A 7 13.10 -12.88 1.68
C PRO A 7 12.82 -12.79 3.19
N SER A 8 12.65 -11.60 3.75
CA SER A 8 12.39 -11.43 5.18
C SER A 8 10.92 -11.67 5.50
N HIS A 9 10.67 -12.58 6.44
CA HIS A 9 9.35 -12.83 7.02
C HIS A 9 9.03 -11.95 8.24
N SER A 10 9.77 -10.83 8.42
CA SER A 10 9.51 -9.91 9.54
C SER A 10 8.12 -9.27 9.42
N VAL A 11 7.37 -9.21 10.52
CA VAL A 11 6.11 -8.48 10.59
C VAL A 11 6.37 -6.97 10.48
N HIS A 12 5.56 -6.31 9.67
CA HIS A 12 5.58 -4.87 9.48
C HIS A 12 4.22 -4.27 9.84
N LEU A 13 4.22 -3.02 10.28
CA LEU A 13 2.99 -2.27 10.55
C LEU A 13 2.75 -1.25 9.43
N LEU A 14 1.61 -1.40 8.74
CA LEU A 14 1.11 -0.40 7.79
C LEU A 14 0.09 0.49 8.49
N ASN A 15 0.48 1.73 8.75
CA ASN A 15 -0.42 2.74 9.32
C ASN A 15 -1.07 3.54 8.19
N VAL A 16 -2.40 3.47 8.12
CA VAL A 16 -3.22 4.25 7.18
C VAL A 16 -3.86 5.41 7.95
N GLY A 17 -3.23 6.58 7.90
CA GLY A 17 -3.69 7.78 8.60
C GLY A 17 -4.48 8.72 7.69
N LYS A 18 -5.14 9.71 8.30
CA LYS A 18 -5.96 10.71 7.58
C LYS A 18 -5.21 11.50 6.51
N VAL A 19 -3.90 11.70 6.68
CA VAL A 19 -3.08 12.53 5.76
C VAL A 19 -1.93 11.77 5.11
N ARG A 20 -1.62 10.56 5.58
CA ARG A 20 -0.40 9.83 5.17
C ARG A 20 -0.51 8.34 5.38
N ILE A 21 0.30 7.60 4.64
CA ILE A 21 0.56 6.18 4.88
C ILE A 21 2.01 6.01 5.38
N LYS A 22 2.22 5.11 6.34
CA LYS A 22 3.53 4.80 6.91
C LYS A 22 3.72 3.30 7.08
N LEU A 23 4.82 2.76 6.56
CA LEU A 23 5.26 1.38 6.77
C LEU A 23 6.43 1.33 7.75
N CYS A 24 6.31 0.51 8.80
CA CYS A 24 7.31 0.37 9.86
C CYS A 24 7.71 -1.09 10.08
N ARG A 25 8.94 -1.32 10.53
CA ARG A 25 9.40 -2.59 11.11
C ARG A 25 9.94 -2.31 12.51
N GLY A 26 9.13 -2.59 13.54
CA GLY A 26 9.39 -2.07 14.89
C GLY A 26 9.54 -0.55 14.86
N TRP A 27 10.64 -0.03 15.42
CA TRP A 27 10.94 1.41 15.45
C TRP A 27 11.41 1.99 14.11
N ILE A 28 11.84 1.15 13.16
CA ILE A 28 12.40 1.59 11.87
C ILE A 28 11.27 1.94 10.91
N THR A 29 11.27 3.16 10.38
CA THR A 29 10.36 3.57 9.30
C THR A 29 10.94 3.14 7.95
N LYS A 30 10.22 2.32 7.19
CA LYS A 30 10.60 1.87 5.84
C LYS A 30 10.16 2.86 4.77
N ALA A 31 8.94 3.39 4.91
CA ALA A 31 8.41 4.45 4.06
C ALA A 31 7.37 5.26 4.83
N ARG A 32 7.25 6.54 4.50
CA ARG A 32 6.25 7.46 5.06
C ARG A 32 5.99 8.53 4.02
N GLU A 33 4.77 8.58 3.49
CA GLU A 33 4.40 9.58 2.49
C GLU A 33 3.00 10.13 2.74
N ILE A 34 2.86 11.43 2.52
CA ILE A 34 1.58 12.13 2.48
C ILE A 34 0.86 11.71 1.19
N TYR A 35 -0.47 11.65 1.21
CA TYR A 35 -1.23 11.39 -0.01
C TYR A 35 -0.85 12.40 -1.10
N SER A 36 -0.56 11.90 -2.30
CA SER A 36 -0.20 12.73 -3.45
C SER A 36 -0.71 12.09 -4.73
N THR A 37 -0.83 12.88 -5.79
CA THR A 37 -1.24 12.40 -7.12
C THR A 37 -0.27 11.39 -7.74
N SER A 38 0.97 11.32 -7.23
CA SER A 38 1.98 10.34 -7.67
C SER A 38 1.91 9.02 -6.90
N MET A 39 1.15 8.96 -5.81
CA MET A 39 0.97 7.76 -5.00
C MET A 39 0.01 6.81 -5.70
N GLN A 40 0.33 5.52 -5.70
CA GLN A 40 -0.56 4.47 -6.21
C GLN A 40 -0.81 3.42 -5.13
N LEU A 41 -2.03 2.90 -5.08
CA LEU A 41 -2.43 1.86 -4.14
C LEU A 41 -3.58 1.02 -4.69
N CYS A 42 -3.38 -0.29 -4.77
CA CYS A 42 -4.37 -1.26 -5.26
C CYS A 42 -4.11 -2.67 -4.72
N GLY A 43 -5.01 -3.61 -5.00
CA GLY A 43 -4.71 -5.03 -4.87
C GLY A 43 -3.62 -5.44 -5.87
N VAL A 44 -2.84 -6.46 -5.53
CA VAL A 44 -1.84 -7.00 -6.48
C VAL A 44 -2.56 -7.69 -7.65
N ARG A 45 -2.08 -7.46 -8.87
CA ARG A 45 -2.66 -7.97 -10.13
C ARG A 45 -1.93 -9.20 -10.70
N THR A 46 -1.18 -9.93 -9.88
CA THR A 46 -0.46 -11.15 -10.31
C THR A 46 -1.30 -12.39 -10.02
N ASP A 47 -1.20 -13.41 -10.88
CA ASP A 47 -1.94 -14.67 -10.78
C ASP A 47 -1.38 -15.63 -9.72
N GLY A 48 -1.29 -15.16 -8.48
CA GLY A 48 -0.74 -15.93 -7.35
C GLY A 48 -1.82 -16.29 -6.32
N ASN A 49 -1.69 -17.46 -5.68
CA ASN A 49 -2.62 -17.91 -4.65
C ASN A 49 -2.69 -16.96 -3.42
N ALA A 50 -1.65 -16.13 -3.22
CA ALA A 50 -1.59 -15.11 -2.17
C ALA A 50 -2.11 -13.73 -2.62
N ALA A 51 -2.42 -13.53 -3.91
CA ALA A 51 -2.75 -12.21 -4.46
C ALA A 51 -3.97 -11.58 -3.77
N ALA A 52 -4.94 -12.40 -3.35
CA ALA A 52 -6.11 -11.94 -2.62
C ALA A 52 -5.78 -11.32 -1.24
N LYS A 53 -4.62 -11.62 -0.65
CA LYS A 53 -4.13 -11.02 0.60
C LYS A 53 -3.08 -9.93 0.35
N GLN A 54 -2.73 -9.66 -0.90
CA GLN A 54 -1.64 -8.77 -1.23
C GLN A 54 -2.12 -7.39 -1.71
N LEU A 55 -1.39 -6.38 -1.28
CA LEU A 55 -1.57 -4.98 -1.63
C LEU A 55 -0.31 -4.45 -2.31
N PHE A 56 -0.47 -3.77 -3.44
CA PHE A 56 0.56 -2.96 -4.04
C PHE A 56 0.45 -1.53 -3.54
N TRP A 57 1.56 -0.98 -3.06
CA TRP A 57 1.66 0.42 -2.66
C TRP A 57 2.92 1.04 -3.25
N GLN A 58 2.74 2.09 -4.05
CA GLN A 58 3.80 2.95 -4.53
C GLN A 58 3.67 4.31 -3.84
N PRO A 59 4.42 4.56 -2.76
CA PRO A 59 4.39 5.85 -2.06
C PRO A 59 4.73 7.03 -2.98
N ARG A 60 5.75 6.85 -3.83
CA ARG A 60 6.25 7.81 -4.82
C ARG A 60 7.00 7.08 -5.93
N ARG A 61 7.28 7.76 -7.04
CA ARG A 61 8.04 7.17 -8.15
C ARG A 61 9.37 6.56 -7.69
N GLY A 62 9.68 5.38 -8.18
CA GLY A 62 10.90 4.64 -7.86
C GLY A 62 10.88 3.87 -6.53
N ILE A 63 9.79 3.96 -5.74
CA ILE A 63 9.64 3.19 -4.50
C ILE A 63 8.29 2.48 -4.49
N SER A 64 8.29 1.15 -4.41
CA SER A 64 7.07 0.35 -4.32
C SER A 64 7.21 -0.85 -3.38
N PHE A 65 6.07 -1.26 -2.83
CA PHE A 65 5.96 -2.36 -1.90
C PHE A 65 4.81 -3.27 -2.32
N VAL A 66 5.05 -4.57 -2.21
CA VAL A 66 3.99 -5.57 -2.16
C VAL A 66 3.92 -6.04 -0.72
N LEU A 67 2.75 -5.87 -0.10
CA LEU A 67 2.50 -6.20 1.30
C LEU A 67 1.46 -7.32 1.37
N THR A 68 1.80 -8.40 2.08
CA THR A 68 0.87 -9.49 2.36
C THR A 68 0.24 -9.27 3.73
N PHE A 69 -1.10 -9.26 3.79
CA PHE A 69 -1.88 -9.15 5.02
C PHE A 69 -2.21 -10.54 5.58
N GLU A 70 -2.60 -10.61 6.85
CA GLU A 70 -3.01 -11.87 7.48
C GLU A 70 -4.33 -12.38 6.85
N SER A 71 -5.22 -11.45 6.53
CA SER A 71 -6.50 -11.73 5.86
C SER A 71 -6.80 -10.83 4.66
N GLU A 72 -7.64 -11.33 3.75
CA GLU A 72 -8.17 -10.54 2.63
C GLU A 72 -9.02 -9.36 3.10
N ARG A 73 -9.73 -9.54 4.24
CA ARG A 73 -10.55 -8.51 4.86
C ARG A 73 -9.70 -7.32 5.29
N GLU A 74 -8.58 -7.54 5.97
CA GLU A 74 -7.68 -6.47 6.38
C GLU A 74 -7.05 -5.77 5.17
N ARG A 75 -6.65 -6.55 4.16
CA ARG A 75 -6.15 -6.00 2.89
C ARG A 75 -7.18 -5.05 2.27
N ASN A 76 -8.43 -5.48 2.15
CA ASN A 76 -9.50 -4.67 1.58
C ASN A 76 -9.83 -3.44 2.44
N ALA A 77 -9.89 -3.61 3.76
CA ALA A 77 -10.11 -2.49 4.68
C ALA A 77 -9.02 -1.43 4.56
N ALA A 78 -7.74 -1.82 4.47
CA ALA A 78 -6.63 -0.91 4.28
C ALA A 78 -6.74 -0.13 2.96
N ILE A 79 -7.11 -0.79 1.85
CA ILE A 79 -7.32 -0.13 0.55
C ILE A 79 -8.46 0.89 0.64
N MET A 80 -9.62 0.47 1.13
CA MET A 80 -10.80 1.33 1.22
C MET A 80 -10.54 2.55 2.12
N LEU A 81 -9.90 2.34 3.26
CA LEU A 81 -9.57 3.41 4.19
C LEU A 81 -8.56 4.39 3.60
N ALA A 82 -7.51 3.89 2.95
CA ALA A 82 -6.51 4.73 2.28
C ALA A 82 -7.14 5.59 1.18
N ARG A 83 -8.04 5.01 0.37
CA ARG A 83 -8.75 5.73 -0.68
C ARG A 83 -9.68 6.79 -0.12
N LYS A 84 -10.43 6.47 0.94
CA LYS A 84 -11.28 7.45 1.65
C LYS A 84 -10.46 8.63 2.15
N TYR A 85 -9.37 8.39 2.87
CA TYR A 85 -8.54 9.46 3.41
C TYR A 85 -7.77 10.25 2.35
N ALA A 86 -7.35 9.60 1.26
CA ALA A 86 -6.79 10.31 0.13
C ALA A 86 -7.83 11.25 -0.50
N LEU A 87 -9.07 10.78 -0.69
CA LEU A 87 -10.17 11.59 -1.21
C LEU A 87 -10.48 12.78 -0.29
N ASP A 88 -10.49 12.58 1.02
CA ASP A 88 -10.62 13.67 2.01
C ASP A 88 -9.48 14.71 1.89
N CYS A 89 -8.34 14.34 1.30
CA CYS A 89 -7.22 15.22 0.96
C CYS A 89 -7.25 15.76 -0.49
N ASN A 90 -8.36 15.57 -1.22
CA ASN A 90 -8.50 15.87 -2.66
C ASN A 90 -7.49 15.12 -3.56
N VAL A 91 -7.06 13.93 -3.14
CA VAL A 91 -6.19 13.04 -3.92
C VAL A 91 -6.97 11.81 -4.32
N SER A 92 -7.09 11.54 -5.61
CA SER A 92 -7.67 10.29 -6.06
C SER A 92 -6.61 9.18 -6.12
N LEU A 93 -6.72 8.22 -5.21
CA LEU A 93 -5.75 7.16 -5.01
C LEU A 93 -6.20 5.86 -5.70
N ALA A 94 -5.50 5.48 -6.76
CA ALA A 94 -5.82 4.30 -7.56
C ALA A 94 -4.56 3.45 -7.87
N GLY A 95 -4.76 2.31 -8.52
CA GLY A 95 -3.67 1.51 -9.06
C GLY A 95 -3.08 2.10 -10.34
N PRO A 96 -1.99 1.52 -10.87
CA PRO A 96 -1.48 1.87 -12.18
C PRO A 96 -2.55 1.64 -13.25
N ASP A 97 -2.74 2.59 -14.17
CA ASP A 97 -3.66 2.50 -15.31
C ASP A 97 -5.16 2.32 -14.95
N ASP A 98 -5.53 2.43 -13.68
CA ASP A 98 -6.94 2.55 -13.31
C ASP A 98 -7.49 3.86 -13.88
N GLN A 99 -8.69 3.83 -14.46
CA GLN A 99 -9.40 5.06 -14.81
C GLN A 99 -9.91 5.71 -13.52
N VAL A 100 -9.54 6.96 -13.32
CA VAL A 100 -9.79 7.73 -12.10
C VAL A 100 -10.74 8.88 -12.35
#